data_AF-A0A7S0ZQK7-F1
#
_entry.id   AF-A0A7S0ZQK7-F1
#
_cell.length_a   1.000
_cell.length_b   1.000
_cell.length_c   1.000
_cell.angle_alpha   90.00
_cell.angle_beta   90.00
_cell.angle_gamma   90.00
#
_symmetry.space_group_name_H-M   'P 1'
#
loop_
_entity.id
_entity.type
_entity.pdbx_description
1 polymer ?
#
loop_
_entity_poly.entity_id
_entity_poly.type
_entity_poly.pdbx_seq_one_letter_code
_entity_poly.pdbx_strand_id
1 'polypeptide(L)'
;QRTDVVLTFDDGGVSGHPNHVATSRGVQRALDEGGDAMSKVRVLMLESVPLSRKYFGPLHLLALGEPRTGTFTSTSKEFLESFGALAVHRSQLVWYRVLFAFFSRYAYVNTFVGYYSSSEKKKHL
;
A
#
# COMPACT_ATOMS: atom_id res chain seq x y z
N GLN A 1 -14.90 -14.96 -11.26
CA GLN A 1 -14.81 -14.22 -9.98
C GLN A 1 -14.97 -12.73 -10.30
N ARG A 2 -15.76 -11.99 -9.53
CA ARG A 2 -15.87 -10.52 -9.64
C ARG A 2 -14.89 -9.91 -8.64
N THR A 3 -14.12 -8.92 -9.06
CA THR A 3 -13.18 -8.22 -8.17
C THR A 3 -13.89 -7.05 -7.51
N ASP A 4 -14.06 -7.11 -6.19
CA ASP A 4 -14.74 -6.05 -5.43
C ASP A 4 -13.78 -4.96 -4.94
N VAL A 5 -12.50 -5.30 -4.76
CA VAL A 5 -11.47 -4.41 -4.22
C VAL A 5 -10.16 -4.57 -4.98
N VAL A 6 -9.52 -3.46 -5.34
CA VAL A 6 -8.17 -3.40 -5.89
C VAL A 6 -7.26 -2.69 -4.89
N LEU A 7 -6.16 -3.34 -4.54
CA LEU A 7 -5.09 -2.74 -3.74
C LEU A 7 -3.99 -2.28 -4.69
N THR A 8 -3.52 -1.04 -4.53
CA THR A 8 -2.43 -0.49 -5.36
C THR A 8 -1.58 0.51 -4.55
N PHE A 9 -0.54 1.06 -5.17
CA PHE A 9 0.28 2.13 -4.59
C PHE A 9 -0.41 3.48 -4.77
N ASP A 10 -0.12 4.44 -3.90
CA ASP A 10 -0.45 5.83 -4.16
C ASP A 10 0.52 6.48 -5.16
N ASP A 11 0.32 7.77 -5.43
CA ASP A 11 1.16 8.53 -6.36
C ASP A 11 2.62 8.68 -5.89
N GLY A 12 2.89 8.50 -4.59
CA GLY A 12 4.23 8.52 -4.02
C GLY A 12 5.00 7.22 -4.23
N GLY A 13 4.34 6.12 -4.61
CA GLY A 13 5.01 4.87 -4.98
C GLY A 13 5.91 4.28 -3.89
N VAL A 14 5.57 4.48 -2.61
CA VAL A 14 6.28 4.08 -1.38
C VAL A 14 7.63 4.76 -1.15
N SER A 15 8.43 4.88 -2.20
CA SER A 15 9.75 5.52 -2.21
C SER A 15 10.00 6.29 -3.51
N GLY A 16 8.95 6.61 -4.26
CA GLY A 16 9.05 7.18 -5.60
C GLY A 16 9.49 6.17 -6.68
N HIS A 17 9.33 4.87 -6.43
CA HIS A 17 9.79 3.86 -7.39
C HIS A 17 8.97 3.96 -8.69
N PRO A 18 9.61 4.11 -9.88
CA PRO A 18 8.89 4.36 -11.14
C PRO A 18 7.79 3.35 -11.44
N ASN A 19 8.06 2.05 -11.19
CA ASN A 19 7.06 1.01 -11.42
C ASN A 19 5.85 1.13 -10.49
N HIS A 20 6.04 1.54 -9.24
CA HIS A 20 4.92 1.71 -8.30
C HIS A 20 4.03 2.89 -8.71
N VAL A 21 4.66 4.00 -9.11
CA VAL A 21 3.96 5.19 -9.62
C VAL A 21 3.22 4.86 -10.92
N ALA A 22 3.85 4.11 -11.82
CA ALA A 22 3.22 3.68 -13.07
C ALA A 22 2.01 2.77 -12.81
N THR A 23 2.11 1.81 -11.87
CA THR A 23 0.99 0.97 -11.47
C THR A 23 -0.16 1.78 -10.88
N SER A 24 0.12 2.74 -9.99
CA SER A 24 -0.90 3.67 -9.46
C SER A 24 -1.66 4.37 -10.59
N ARG A 25 -0.92 5.00 -11.52
CA ARG A 25 -1.50 5.72 -12.66
C ARG A 25 -2.29 4.81 -13.59
N GLY A 26 -1.81 3.60 -13.82
CA GLY A 26 -2.51 2.60 -14.64
C GLY A 26 -3.87 2.22 -14.04
N VAL A 27 -3.93 2.01 -12.74
CA VAL A 27 -5.19 1.73 -12.03
C VAL A 27 -6.14 2.93 -12.11
N GLN A 28 -5.65 4.15 -11.87
CA GLN A 28 -6.46 5.36 -11.97
C GLN A 28 -7.07 5.52 -13.37
N ARG A 29 -6.26 5.35 -14.42
CA ARG A 29 -6.72 5.39 -15.80
C ARG A 29 -7.77 4.31 -16.09
N ALA A 30 -7.56 3.09 -15.60
CA ALA A 30 -8.52 2.01 -15.79
C ALA A 30 -9.87 2.28 -15.11
N LEU A 31 -9.89 2.99 -13.97
CA LEU A 31 -11.14 3.43 -13.33
C LEU A 31 -11.86 4.49 -14.15
N ASP A 32 -11.11 5.46 -14.68
CA ASP A 32 -11.68 6.57 -15.44
C ASP A 32 -12.20 6.12 -16.81
N GLU A 33 -11.51 5.17 -17.46
CA GLU A 33 -11.88 4.64 -18.79
C GLU A 33 -12.84 3.44 -18.71
N GLY A 34 -12.93 2.76 -17.57
CA GLY A 34 -13.62 1.47 -17.42
C GLY A 34 -15.13 1.52 -17.24
N GLY A 35 -15.75 2.72 -17.27
CA GLY A 35 -17.19 2.90 -17.24
C GLY A 35 -17.90 2.22 -16.06
N ASP A 36 -19.13 1.72 -16.28
CA ASP A 36 -19.96 1.15 -15.19
C ASP A 36 -19.47 -0.19 -14.63
N ALA A 37 -18.53 -0.84 -15.33
CA ALA A 37 -17.89 -2.07 -14.84
C ALA A 37 -16.89 -1.76 -13.73
N MET A 38 -16.14 -0.66 -13.86
CA MET A 38 -15.12 -0.23 -12.90
C MET A 38 -15.67 0.70 -11.81
N SER A 39 -16.84 1.32 -12.03
CA SER A 39 -17.51 2.19 -11.04
C SER A 39 -17.86 1.48 -9.72
N LYS A 40 -17.98 0.15 -9.74
CA LYS A 40 -18.35 -0.67 -8.58
C LYS A 40 -17.13 -1.25 -7.85
N VAL A 41 -15.92 -1.01 -8.35
CA VAL A 41 -14.68 -1.53 -7.77
C VAL A 41 -14.11 -0.50 -6.80
N ARG A 42 -13.88 -0.91 -5.54
CA ARG A 42 -13.22 -0.03 -4.56
C ARG A 42 -11.71 -0.10 -4.73
N VAL A 43 -11.07 1.05 -4.86
CA VAL A 43 -9.60 1.11 -4.94
C VAL A 43 -9.03 1.65 -3.65
N LEU A 44 -8.12 0.87 -3.06
CA LEU A 44 -7.37 1.22 -1.86
C LEU A 44 -5.91 1.42 -2.25
N MET A 45 -5.40 2.62 -1.98
CA MET A 45 -4.03 3.01 -2.26
C MET A 45 -3.19 2.96 -1.00
N LEU A 46 -2.04 2.30 -1.06
CA LEU A 46 -1.07 2.25 0.02
C LEU A 46 -0.40 3.62 0.17
N GLU A 47 -0.56 4.24 1.33
CA GLU A 47 -0.02 5.56 1.63
C GLU A 47 1.52 5.55 1.68
N SER A 48 2.13 6.43 0.88
CA SER A 48 3.54 6.74 0.94
C SER A 48 3.83 7.61 2.15
N VAL A 49 4.62 7.08 3.09
CA VAL A 49 5.05 7.85 4.25
C VAL A 49 6.35 8.60 3.95
N PRO A 50 6.49 9.85 4.43
CA PRO A 50 7.73 10.60 4.27
C PRO A 50 8.91 9.87 4.92
N LEU A 51 10.11 10.05 4.36
CA LEU A 51 11.35 9.41 4.83
C LEU A 51 11.59 9.62 6.34
N SER A 52 11.19 10.78 6.88
CA SER A 52 11.26 11.05 8.32
C SER A 52 10.42 10.07 9.15
N ARG A 53 9.21 9.70 8.72
CA ARG A 53 8.40 8.66 9.39
C ARG A 53 8.88 7.24 9.12
N LYS A 54 9.69 7.04 8.07
CA LYS A 54 10.23 5.74 7.66
C LYS A 54 11.42 5.30 8.54
N TYR A 55 12.18 6.26 9.09
CA TYR A 55 13.41 5.98 9.87
C TYR A 55 13.38 6.47 11.33
N PHE A 56 12.38 7.26 11.76
CA PHE A 56 12.10 7.53 13.19
C PHE A 56 11.06 6.54 13.79
N GLY A 57 10.93 5.35 13.21
CA GLY A 57 9.86 4.37 13.44
C GLY A 57 9.61 3.96 14.91
N PRO A 58 10.62 3.64 15.74
CA PRO A 58 10.41 3.23 17.13
C PRO A 58 9.84 4.34 18.03
N LEU A 59 10.28 5.59 17.83
CA LEU A 59 9.77 6.76 18.57
C LEU A 59 8.37 7.17 18.08
N HIS A 60 8.05 6.92 16.82
CA HIS A 60 6.72 7.20 16.29
C HIS A 60 5.66 6.19 16.76
N LEU A 61 6.03 4.93 17.04
CA LEU A 61 5.12 3.92 17.60
C LEU A 61 4.56 4.31 18.98
N LEU A 62 5.33 5.05 19.79
CA LEU A 62 4.86 5.62 21.07
C LEU A 62 4.02 6.90 20.89
N ALA A 63 4.15 7.57 19.75
CA ALA A 63 3.41 8.78 19.38
C ALA A 63 2.25 8.51 18.41
N LEU A 64 1.94 7.24 18.14
CA LEU A 64 0.74 6.88 17.39
C LEU A 64 -0.47 7.22 18.26
N GLY A 65 -1.06 8.37 17.99
CA GLY A 65 -2.48 8.57 18.30
C GLY A 65 -3.35 7.56 17.55
N GLU A 66 -4.66 7.64 17.78
CA GLU A 66 -5.67 6.71 17.29
C GLU A 66 -5.41 6.20 15.86
N PRO A 67 -5.44 4.87 15.64
CA PRO A 67 -5.22 4.28 14.32
C PRO A 67 -6.21 4.88 13.31
N ARG A 68 -5.69 5.44 12.22
CA ARG A 68 -6.53 5.96 11.14
C ARG A 68 -7.30 4.81 10.49
N THR A 69 -8.56 5.05 10.15
CA THR A 69 -9.40 4.12 9.38
C THR A 69 -8.64 3.64 8.14
N GLY A 70 -8.54 2.32 7.96
CA GLY A 70 -7.76 1.71 6.87
C GLY A 70 -6.30 1.38 7.20
N THR A 71 -5.88 1.50 8.47
CA THR A 71 -4.57 0.99 8.94
C THR A 71 -4.66 -0.48 9.32
N PHE A 72 -3.85 -1.30 8.68
CA PHE A 72 -3.69 -2.73 8.98
C PHE A 72 -2.31 -2.96 9.59
N THR A 73 -2.28 -3.62 10.74
CA THR A 73 -1.03 -3.99 11.43
C THR A 73 -0.82 -5.48 11.35
N SER A 74 0.35 -5.89 10.87
CA SER A 74 0.76 -7.29 10.81
C SER A 74 1.37 -7.71 12.13
N THR A 75 0.92 -8.84 12.64
CA THR A 75 1.50 -9.55 13.77
C THR A 75 2.85 -10.17 13.39
N SER A 76 3.66 -10.49 14.40
CA SER A 76 4.94 -11.19 14.18
C SER A 76 4.78 -12.52 13.42
N LYS A 77 3.62 -13.19 13.59
CA LYS A 77 3.31 -14.43 12.89
C LYS A 77 3.08 -14.19 11.38
N GLU A 78 2.26 -13.22 11.02
CA GLU A 78 1.96 -12.88 9.62
C GLU A 78 3.21 -12.37 8.88
N PHE A 79 4.09 -11.66 9.60
CA PHE A 79 5.41 -11.29 9.08
C PHE A 79 6.24 -12.54 8.73
N LEU A 80 6.35 -13.51 9.65
CA LEU A 80 7.12 -14.74 9.42
C LEU A 80 6.54 -15.56 8.27
N GLU A 81 5.21 -15.64 8.16
CA GLU A 81 4.53 -16.30 7.04
C GLU A 81 4.85 -15.62 5.71
N SER A 82 4.76 -14.29 5.66
CA SER A 82 5.07 -13.49 4.46
C SER A 82 6.55 -13.59 4.08
N PHE A 83 7.46 -13.57 5.06
CA PHE A 83 8.89 -13.75 4.85
C PHE A 83 9.22 -15.17 4.38
N GLY A 84 8.55 -16.19 4.94
CA GLY A 84 8.66 -17.58 4.51
C GLY A 84 8.27 -17.75 3.04
N ALA A 85 7.17 -17.12 2.62
CA ALA A 85 6.75 -17.10 1.21
C ALA A 85 7.80 -16.43 0.31
N LEU A 86 8.36 -15.29 0.73
CA LEU A 86 9.47 -14.65 0.01
C LEU A 86 10.71 -15.56 -0.08
N ALA A 87 10.97 -16.35 0.97
CA ALA A 87 12.15 -17.20 1.07
C ALA A 87 12.14 -18.43 0.15
N VAL A 88 10.97 -18.82 -0.37
CA VAL A 88 10.83 -19.81 -1.44
C VAL A 88 11.51 -19.30 -2.72
N HIS A 89 11.46 -18.00 -2.98
CA HIS A 89 12.07 -17.38 -4.16
C HIS A 89 13.53 -17.02 -3.88
N ARG A 90 14.40 -18.04 -3.88
CA ARG A 90 15.84 -17.93 -3.59
C ARG A 90 16.55 -16.76 -4.29
N SER A 91 16.26 -16.51 -5.57
CA SER A 91 16.87 -15.42 -6.35
C SER A 91 16.43 -14.02 -5.91
N GLN A 92 15.32 -13.90 -5.18
CA GLN A 92 14.80 -12.65 -4.65
C GLN A 92 15.29 -12.34 -3.23
N LEU A 93 15.89 -13.33 -2.52
CA LEU A 93 16.46 -13.19 -1.18
C LEU A 93 17.86 -12.55 -1.20
N VAL A 94 17.94 -11.35 -1.76
CA VAL A 94 19.12 -10.49 -1.69
C VAL A 94 19.18 -9.77 -0.35
N TRP A 95 20.39 -9.58 0.19
CA TRP A 95 20.61 -9.06 1.55
C TRP A 95 19.87 -7.74 1.83
N TYR A 96 19.81 -6.83 0.86
CA TYR A 96 19.12 -5.55 1.01
C TYR A 96 17.60 -5.70 1.10
N ARG A 97 17.01 -6.74 0.49
CA ARG A 97 15.57 -7.03 0.60
C ARG A 97 15.24 -7.66 1.94
N VAL A 98 16.14 -8.48 2.47
CA VAL A 98 16.03 -9.01 3.84
C VAL A 98 16.06 -7.84 4.82
N LEU A 99 17.05 -6.94 4.72
CA LEU A 99 17.08 -5.73 5.56
C LEU A 99 15.81 -4.89 5.40
N PHE A 100 15.33 -4.67 4.17
CA PHE A 100 14.08 -3.95 3.97
C PHE A 100 12.88 -4.63 4.64
N ALA A 101 12.76 -5.96 4.55
CA ALA A 101 11.67 -6.68 5.22
C ALA A 101 11.70 -6.48 6.75
N PHE A 102 12.88 -6.51 7.37
CA PHE A 102 13.00 -6.34 8.83
C PHE A 102 12.90 -4.89 9.33
N PHE A 103 13.35 -3.92 8.53
CA PHE A 103 13.44 -2.52 8.98
C PHE A 103 12.39 -1.59 8.39
N SER A 104 11.63 -2.05 7.38
CA SER A 104 10.57 -1.25 6.77
C SER A 104 9.31 -1.27 7.60
N ARG A 105 8.75 -0.09 7.91
CA ARG A 105 7.40 0.06 8.49
C ARG A 105 6.35 -0.76 7.73
N TYR A 106 6.47 -0.86 6.41
CA TYR A 106 5.50 -1.54 5.55
C TYR A 106 5.41 -3.05 5.76
N ALA A 107 6.41 -3.66 6.41
CA ALA A 107 6.32 -5.07 6.80
C ALA A 107 5.42 -5.28 8.03
N TYR A 108 5.11 -4.22 8.77
CA TYR A 108 4.39 -4.26 10.04
C TYR A 108 3.11 -3.42 10.04
N VAL A 109 3.08 -2.31 9.32
CA VAL A 109 1.98 -1.34 9.32
C VAL A 109 1.76 -0.84 7.90
N ASN A 110 0.58 -1.12 7.37
CA ASN A 110 0.13 -0.69 6.05
C ASN A 110 -1.13 0.17 6.21
N THR A 111 -1.03 1.44 5.82
CA THR A 111 -2.16 2.37 5.85
C THR A 111 -2.70 2.53 4.43
N PHE A 112 -3.96 2.19 4.23
CA PHE A 112 -4.64 2.31 2.95
C PHE A 112 -5.64 3.46 2.97
N VAL A 113 -5.65 4.25 1.90
CA VAL A 113 -6.61 5.33 1.67
C VAL A 113 -7.50 4.99 0.49
N GLY A 114 -8.80 5.25 0.60
CA GLY A 114 -9.75 5.05 -0.50
C GLY A 114 -9.52 6.07 -1.62
N TYR A 115 -9.40 5.58 -2.86
CA TYR A 115 -9.37 6.43 -4.05
C TYR A 115 -10.77 6.52 -4.66
N TYR A 116 -11.26 7.74 -4.83
CA TYR A 116 -12.51 8.04 -5.52
C TYR A 116 -12.19 8.73 -6.85
N SER A 117 -12.70 8.17 -7.96
CA SER A 117 -12.57 8.79 -9.29
C SER A 117 -13.24 10.17 -9.29
N SER A 118 -12.75 11.07 -10.15
CA SER A 118 -13.29 12.42 -10.32
C SER A 118 -14.79 12.44 -10.66
N SER A 119 -15.32 11.36 -11.25
CA SER A 119 -16.75 11.19 -11.53
C SER A 119 -17.61 11.08 -10.26
N GLU A 120 -17.10 10.42 -9.21
CA GLU A 120 -17.78 10.30 -7.91
C GLU A 120 -17.59 11.53 -7.03
N LYS A 121 -16.42 12.19 -7.08
CA LYS A 121 -16.19 13.45 -6.34
C LYS A 121 -17.22 14.53 -6.69
N LYS A 122 -17.69 14.59 -7.94
CA LYS A 122 -18.73 15.52 -8.41
C LYS A 122 -20.15 15.16 -7.93
N LYS A 123 -20.42 13.93 -7.48
CA LYS A 123 -21.74 13.52 -6.96
C LYS A 123 -21.93 13.84 -5.47
N HIS A 124 -20.84 14.16 -4.75
CA HIS A 124 -20.83 14.47 -3.32
C HIS A 124 -20.47 15.93 -3.01
N LEU A 125 -20.38 16.78 -4.04
CA LEU A 125 -20.30 18.24 -3.98
C LEU A 125 -21.65 18.82 -4.40
#